data_AF-A0AA95L8I5-F1
#
_entry.id   AF-A0AA95L8I5-F1
#
_cell.length_a   1.000
_cell.length_b   1.000
_cell.length_c   1.000
_cell.angle_alpha   90.00
_cell.angle_beta   90.00
_cell.angle_gamma   90.00
#
_symmetry.space_group_name_H-M   'P 1'
#
loop_
_entity.id
_entity.type
_entity.pdbx_description
1 polymer ?
#
loop_
_entity_poly.entity_id
_entity_poly.type
_entity_poly.pdbx_seq_one_letter_code
_entity_poly.pdbx_strand_id
1 'polypeptide(L)' 'MNLLIQIFYTTNDNSVLRRGSFPLKNRKPEEVAYEFWKWIKKEHPYPCLLEKVIVDGEDFTQLVMNLEKTAQPSLE' A
#
# COMPACT_ATOMS: atom_id res chain seq x y z
N MET A 1 15.02 -1.59 -12.55
CA MET A 1 15.00 -2.16 -11.19
C MET A 1 13.56 -2.44 -10.84
N ASN A 2 13.26 -3.63 -10.32
CA ASN A 2 11.91 -4.00 -9.89
C ASN A 2 11.90 -3.96 -8.37
N LEU A 3 10.90 -3.30 -7.78
CA LEU A 3 10.67 -3.30 -6.35
C LEU A 3 9.72 -4.44 -5.99
N LEU A 4 10.09 -5.16 -4.95
CA LEU A 4 9.17 -6.09 -4.30
C LEU A 4 8.35 -5.34 -3.26
N ILE A 5 7.02 -5.32 -3.40
CA ILE A 5 6.11 -4.68 -2.44
C ILE A 5 5.30 -5.78 -1.77
N GLN A 6 5.24 -5.76 -0.45
CA GLN A 6 4.47 -6.68 0.37
C GLN A 6 3.56 -5.87 1.29
N ILE A 7 2.27 -6.07 1.15
CA ILE A 7 1.24 -5.43 1.95
C ILE A 7 0.55 -6.50 2.79
N PHE A 8 0.60 -6.30 4.09
CA PHE A 8 -0.11 -7.08 5.09
C PHE A 8 -1.32 -6.25 5.50
N TYR A 9 -2.51 -6.83 5.33
CA TYR A 9 -3.75 -6.18 5.71
C TYR A 9 -4.73 -7.18 6.29
N THR A 10 -5.48 -6.74 7.28
CA THR A 10 -6.59 -7.52 7.82
C THR A 10 -7.88 -7.13 7.13
N THR A 11 -8.62 -8.16 6.72
CA THR A 11 -10.03 -8.07 6.35
C THR A 11 -10.90 -8.49 7.53
N ASN A 12 -12.22 -8.45 7.36
CA ASN A 12 -13.20 -8.66 8.44
C ASN A 12 -12.99 -9.94 9.28
N ASP A 13 -12.33 -10.97 8.72
CA ASP A 13 -12.12 -12.25 9.41
C ASP A 13 -10.72 -12.84 9.20
N ASN A 14 -9.91 -12.29 8.28
CA ASN A 14 -8.63 -12.89 7.88
C ASN A 14 -7.53 -11.86 7.64
N SER A 15 -6.31 -12.17 8.09
CA SER A 15 -5.08 -11.47 7.70
C SER A 15 -4.64 -11.95 6.32
N VAL A 16 -4.51 -11.01 5.39
CA VAL A 16 -4.13 -11.24 4.01
C VAL A 16 -2.76 -10.62 3.74
N LEU A 17 -1.88 -11.42 3.13
CA LEU A 17 -0.60 -10.95 2.60
C LEU A 17 -0.69 -10.87 1.08
N ARG A 18 -0.61 -9.65 0.53
CA ARG A 18 -0.44 -9.42 -0.90
C ARG A 18 0.97 -8.99 -1.19
N ARG A 19 1.61 -9.65 -2.16
CA ARG A 19 2.94 -9.27 -2.67
C ARG A 19 2.87 -9.03 -4.17
N GLY A 20 3.56 -8.02 -4.64
CA GLY A 20 3.65 -7.66 -6.05
C GLY A 20 5.02 -7.11 -6.39
N SER A 21 5.55 -7.48 -7.54
CA SER A 21 6.78 -6.92 -8.08
C SER A 21 6.45 -5.83 -9.08
N PHE A 22 6.83 -4.59 -8.80
CA PHE A 22 6.52 -3.45 -9.63
C PHE A 22 7.79 -2.81 -10.20
N PRO A 23 7.82 -2.43 -11.48
CA PRO A 23 8.99 -1.79 -12.06
C PRO A 23 9.11 -0.35 -11.54
N LEU A 24 10.29 0.01 -11.03
CA LEU A 24 10.60 1.36 -10.57
C LEU A 24 10.91 2.26 -11.76
N LYS A 25 9.87 2.63 -12.52
CA LYS A 25 9.96 3.51 -13.70
C LYS A 25 9.86 4.98 -13.29
N ASN A 26 10.88 5.51 -12.61
CA ASN A 26 10.93 6.91 -12.12
C ASN A 26 9.86 7.31 -11.09
N ARG A 27 9.14 6.36 -10.48
CA ARG A 27 8.24 6.64 -9.34
C ARG A 27 8.95 6.36 -8.03
N LYS A 28 8.47 6.94 -6.93
CA LYS A 28 9.00 6.61 -5.62
C LYS A 28 8.44 5.27 -5.11
N PRO A 29 9.23 4.47 -4.37
CA PRO A 29 8.77 3.21 -3.76
C PRO A 29 7.46 3.37 -2.96
N GLU A 30 7.38 4.43 -2.17
CA GLU A 30 6.21 4.82 -1.37
C GLU A 30 4.94 5.05 -2.21
N GLU A 31 5.06 5.71 -3.37
CA GLU A 31 3.92 5.97 -4.25
C GLU A 31 3.42 4.69 -4.91
N VAL A 32 4.32 3.81 -5.34
CA VAL A 32 3.96 2.52 -5.94
C VAL A 32 3.29 1.63 -4.90
N ALA A 33 3.77 1.64 -3.66
CA ALA A 33 3.17 0.89 -2.55
C ALA A 33 1.78 1.44 -2.18
N TYR A 34 1.62 2.76 -2.16
CA TYR A 34 0.32 3.39 -1.93
C TYR A 34 -0.68 3.09 -3.05
N GLU A 35 -0.28 3.17 -4.33
CA GLU A 35 -1.14 2.80 -5.46
C GLU A 35 -1.56 1.33 -5.39
N PHE A 36 -0.63 0.44 -5.00
CA PHE A 36 -0.96 -0.97 -4.80
C PHE A 36 -1.97 -1.16 -3.66
N TRP A 37 -1.80 -0.46 -2.54
CA TRP A 37 -2.75 -0.48 -1.44
C TRP A 37 -4.14 0.03 -1.84
N LYS A 38 -4.20 1.14 -2.57
CA LYS A 38 -5.42 1.73 -3.09
C LYS A 38 -6.14 0.79 -4.06
N TRP A 39 -5.39 0.07 -4.89
CA TRP A 39 -5.93 -0.94 -5.79
C TRP A 39 -6.55 -2.11 -5.01
N ILE A 40 -5.88 -2.60 -3.96
CA ILE A 40 -6.40 -3.64 -3.06
C ILE A 40 -7.70 -3.19 -2.38
N LYS A 41 -7.73 -1.97 -1.82
CA LYS A 41 -8.94 -1.37 -1.21
C LYS A 41 -10.08 -1.21 -2.21
N LYS A 42 -9.77 -0.99 -3.49
CA LYS A 42 -10.79 -0.85 -4.55
C LYS A 42 -11.30 -2.19 -5.07
N GLU A 43 -10.47 -3.23 -5.06
CA GLU A 43 -10.86 -4.59 -5.43
C GLU A 43 -11.75 -5.24 -4.36
N HIS A 44 -11.51 -4.94 -3.08
CA HIS A 44 -12.32 -5.46 -1.98
C HIS A 44 -13.52 -4.54 -1.66
N PRO A 45 -14.75 -5.07 -1.60
CA PRO A 45 -15.93 -4.31 -1.18
C PRO A 45 -16.03 -4.08 0.34
N TYR A 46 -15.07 -4.61 1.11
CA TYR A 46 -15.06 -4.57 2.58
C TYR A 46 -13.92 -3.68 3.11
N PRO A 47 -14.04 -3.16 4.35
CA PRO A 47 -12.96 -2.40 4.97
C PRO A 47 -11.72 -3.29 5.15
N CYS A 48 -10.67 -2.97 4.41
CA CYS A 48 -9.34 -3.54 4.59
C CYS A 48 -8.53 -2.59 5.48
N LEU A 49 -7.99 -3.11 6.59
CA LEU A 49 -7.13 -2.35 7.50
C LEU A 49 -5.67 -2.65 7.16
N LEU A 50 -4.91 -1.61 6.85
CA LEU A 50 -3.48 -1.71 6.59
C LEU A 50 -2.76 -2.08 7.89
N GLU A 51 -2.07 -3.22 7.90
CA GLU A 51 -1.31 -3.69 9.06
C GLU A 51 0.16 -3.33 8.89
N LYS A 52 0.75 -3.66 7.72
CA LYS A 52 2.16 -3.44 7.45
C LYS A 52 2.46 -3.33 5.96
N VAL A 53 3.43 -2.49 5.60
CA VAL A 53 3.94 -2.38 4.23
C VAL A 53 5.45 -2.54 4.24
N ILE A 54 5.94 -3.55 3.51
CA ILE A 54 7.37 -3.76 3.26
C ILE A 54 7.64 -3.51 1.77
N VAL A 55 8.61 -2.65 1.47
CA VAL A 55 9.08 -2.39 0.10
C VAL A 55 10.56 -2.71 0.04
N ASP A 56 10.95 -3.68 -0.78
CA ASP A 56 12.35 -4.12 -0.96
C ASP A 56 13.08 -4.50 0.33
N GLY A 57 12.33 -4.90 1.37
CA GLY A 57 12.88 -5.23 2.69
C GLY A 57 12.83 -4.09 3.72
N GLU A 58 12.44 -2.89 3.31
CA GLU A 58 12.27 -1.73 4.20
C GLU A 58 10.80 -1.54 4.61
N ASP A 59 10.56 -1.03 5.82
CA ASP A 59 9.19 -0.72 6.28
C ASP A 59 8.73 0.64 5.76
N PHE A 60 7.68 0.62 4.94
CA PHE A 60 7.07 1.80 4.32
C PHE A 60 5.68 2.09 4.89
N THR A 61 5.31 1.44 6.00
CA THR A 61 3.96 1.53 6.58
C THR A 61 3.59 2.98 6.90
N GLN A 62 4.49 3.71 7.55
CA GLN A 62 4.31 5.14 7.87
C GLN A 62 4.22 6.02 6.61
N LEU A 63 5.03 5.75 5.60
CA LEU A 63 5.05 6.52 4.34
C LEU A 63 3.75 6.35 3.56
N VAL A 64 3.25 5.11 3.45
CA VAL A 64 1.97 4.82 2.79
C VAL A 64 0.80 5.44 3.55
N MET A 65 0.79 5.37 4.89
CA MET A 65 -0.23 6.04 5.70
C MET A 65 -0.20 7.57 5.55
N ASN A 66 1.00 8.16 5.50
CA ASN A 66 1.15 9.60 5.30
C ASN A 66 0.72 10.02 3.89
N LEU A 67 1.01 9.19 2.88
CA LEU A 67 0.53 9.39 1.51
C LEU A 67 -0.98 9.30 1.40
N GLU A 68 -1.62 8.36 2.11
CA GLU A 68 -3.08 8.28 2.15
C GLU A 68 -3.70 9.58 2.71
N LYS A 69 -3.11 10.11 3.79
CA LYS A 69 -3.52 11.39 4.38
C LYS A 69 -3.29 12.59 3.46
N THR A 70 -2.13 12.67 2.79
CA THR A 70 -1.81 13.82 1.92
C THR A 70 -2.50 13.77 0.56
N ALA A 71 -2.83 12.57 0.07
CA ALA A 71 -3.50 12.36 -1.22
C ALA A 71 -5.04 12.51 -1.13
N GLN A 72 -5.59 12.70 0.07
CA GLN A 72 -6.88 13.35 0.26
C GLN A 72 -6.65 14.86 0.43
N PRO A 73 -6.57 15.64 -0.66
CA PRO A 73 -6.67 17.09 -0.53
C PRO A 73 -8.07 17.41 0.02
N SER A 74 -8.09 18.14 1.13
CA SER A 74 -9.05 19.18 1.48
C SER A 74 -10.50 18.99 1.04
N LEU A 75 -11.36 18.66 2.01
CA LEU A 75 -12.78 18.99 1.94
C LEU A 75 -13.11 19.87 3.16
N GLU A 76 -12.50 21.06 3.19
CA GLU A 76 -12.86 22.18 4.05
C GLU A 76 -12.47 23.50 3.39
#